data_AF-A0A425XY79-F1
#
_entry.id   AF-A0A425XY79-F1
#
_cell.length_a   1.000
_cell.length_b   1.000
_cell.length_c   1.000
_cell.angle_alpha   90.00
_cell.angle_beta   90.00
_cell.angle_gamma   90.00
#
_symmetry.space_group_name_H-M   'P 1'
#
loop_
_entity.id
_entity.type
_entity.pdbx_description
1 polymer ?
#
loop_
_entity_poly.entity_id
_entity_poly.type
_entity_poly.pdbx_seq_one_letter_code
_entity_poly.pdbx_strand_id
1 'polypeptide(L)'
;MTPNEIVGWMGSILFAICALPQAIHTFKTQKVDDLNEFFIWLWFLGEIFTLWYIIVDDITNQIYHIPLYFNYVFNLFLLFYLIYAKYRYNSTLTSLAKLKHRIVK
;
A
#
# COMPACT_ATOMS: atom_id res chain seq x y z
N MET A 1 -5.91 -1.43 -29.79
CA MET A 1 -5.47 -1.95 -28.47
C MET A 1 -5.23 -3.43 -28.63
N THR A 2 -4.00 -3.89 -28.48
CA THR A 2 -3.64 -5.31 -28.57
C THR A 2 -4.21 -6.07 -27.35
N PRO A 3 -4.42 -7.40 -27.42
CA PRO A 3 -4.88 -8.18 -26.26
C PRO A 3 -3.98 -8.00 -25.02
N ASN A 4 -2.67 -7.85 -25.23
CA ASN A 4 -1.71 -7.61 -24.15
C ASN A 4 -1.91 -6.25 -23.47
N GLU A 5 -2.21 -5.20 -24.25
CA GLU A 5 -2.51 -3.88 -23.70
C GLU A 5 -3.78 -3.91 -22.83
N ILE A 6 -4.83 -4.61 -23.27
CA ILE A 6 -6.08 -4.74 -22.49
C ILE A 6 -5.81 -5.38 -21.12
N VAL A 7 -5.05 -6.48 -21.10
CA VAL A 7 -4.69 -7.16 -19.85
C VAL A 7 -3.84 -6.26 -18.94
N GLY A 8 -2.89 -5.52 -19.51
CA GLY A 8 -2.08 -4.56 -18.75
C GLY A 8 -2.90 -3.43 -18.13
N TRP A 9 -3.85 -2.86 -18.89
CA TRP A 9 -4.77 -1.84 -18.39
C TRP A 9 -5.69 -2.39 -17.29
N MET A 10 -6.25 -3.60 -17.48
CA MET A 10 -7.08 -4.24 -16.45
C MET A 10 -6.30 -4.51 -15.16
N GLY A 11 -5.09 -5.06 -15.27
CA GLY A 11 -4.22 -5.30 -14.12
C GLY A 11 -3.91 -3.99 -13.38
N SER A 12 -3.57 -2.94 -14.12
CA SER A 12 -3.27 -1.62 -13.55
C SER A 12 -4.48 -1.02 -12.83
N ILE A 13 -5.69 -1.12 -13.39
CA ILE A 13 -6.90 -0.61 -12.73
C ILE A 13 -7.20 -1.40 -11.44
N LEU A 14 -7.12 -2.73 -11.50
CA LEU A 14 -7.37 -3.58 -10.34
C LEU A 14 -6.36 -3.30 -9.21
N PHE A 15 -5.08 -3.13 -9.54
CA PHE A 15 -4.08 -2.74 -8.55
C PHE A 15 -4.35 -1.33 -7.99
N ALA A 16 -4.81 -0.38 -8.78
CA ALA A 16 -5.07 0.99 -8.29
C ALA A 16 -6.16 1.02 -7.21
N ILE A 17 -7.15 0.14 -7.33
CA ILE A 17 -8.32 0.14 -6.46
C ILE A 17 -8.26 -0.94 -5.38
N CYS A 18 -7.28 -1.84 -5.38
CA CYS A 18 -7.29 -2.99 -4.48
C CYS A 18 -7.18 -2.61 -2.99
N ALA A 19 -6.48 -1.52 -2.67
CA ALA A 19 -6.38 -1.01 -1.30
C ALA A 19 -7.67 -0.33 -0.82
N LEU A 20 -8.50 0.15 -1.74
CA LEU A 20 -9.71 0.91 -1.43
C LEU A 20 -10.76 0.12 -0.65
N PRO A 21 -11.18 -1.09 -1.05
CA PRO A 21 -12.18 -1.87 -0.29
C PRO A 21 -11.68 -2.18 1.13
N GLN A 22 -10.39 -2.48 1.30
CA GLN A 22 -9.81 -2.76 2.61
C GLN A 22 -9.77 -1.50 3.50
N ALA A 23 -9.40 -0.34 2.92
CA ALA A 23 -9.42 0.94 3.62
C ALA A 23 -10.85 1.34 4.05
N ILE A 24 -11.83 1.20 3.15
CA ILE A 24 -13.25 1.48 3.46
C ILE A 24 -13.76 0.54 4.55
N HIS A 25 -13.49 -0.77 4.45
CA HIS A 25 -13.90 -1.75 5.46
C HIS A 25 -13.32 -1.42 6.83
N THR A 26 -12.02 -1.08 6.88
CA THR A 26 -11.33 -0.70 8.12
C THR A 26 -11.89 0.61 8.69
N PHE A 27 -12.23 1.58 7.84
CA PHE A 27 -12.86 2.83 8.27
C PHE A 27 -14.25 2.63 8.87
N LYS A 28 -15.07 1.75 8.27
CA LYS A 28 -16.43 1.47 8.75
C LYS A 28 -16.47 0.63 10.02
N THR A 29 -15.62 -0.39 10.10
CA THR A 29 -15.65 -1.33 11.23
C THR A 29 -14.80 -0.87 12.40
N GLN A 30 -13.80 -0.02 12.16
CA GLN A 30 -12.77 0.35 13.13
C GLN A 30 -12.11 -0.87 13.78
N LYS A 31 -12.11 -2.01 13.09
CA LYS A 31 -11.47 -3.26 13.51
C LYS A 31 -10.32 -3.55 12.57
N VAL A 32 -9.19 -3.92 13.16
CA VAL A 32 -7.94 -4.18 12.45
C VAL A 32 -7.34 -5.52 12.85
N ASP A 33 -8.12 -6.37 13.51
CA ASP A 33 -7.67 -7.66 14.03
C ASP A 33 -7.22 -8.60 12.91
N ASP A 34 -7.96 -8.58 11.79
CA ASP A 34 -7.70 -9.41 10.61
C ASP A 34 -6.54 -8.89 9.75
N LEU A 35 -6.08 -7.65 9.99
CA LEU A 35 -5.06 -7.01 9.17
C LEU A 35 -3.67 -7.25 9.76
N ASN A 36 -2.90 -8.17 9.16
CA ASN A 36 -1.56 -8.51 9.64
C ASN A 36 -0.59 -7.32 9.51
N GLU A 37 0.03 -6.90 10.61
CA GLU A 37 0.96 -5.74 10.65
C GLU A 37 2.15 -5.92 9.69
N PHE A 38 2.75 -7.10 9.66
CA PHE A 38 3.90 -7.39 8.79
C PHE A 38 3.52 -7.34 7.31
N PHE A 39 2.33 -7.82 6.97
CA PHE A 39 1.80 -7.74 5.60
C PHE A 39 1.67 -6.29 5.12
N ILE A 40 1.07 -5.41 5.93
CA ILE A 40 0.90 -3.99 5.54
C ILE A 40 2.26 -3.32 5.34
N TRP A 41 3.24 -3.59 6.21
CA TRP A 41 4.58 -3.01 6.10
C TRP A 41 5.33 -3.51 4.87
N LEU A 42 5.28 -4.82 4.58
CA LEU A 42 5.85 -5.37 3.35
C LEU A 42 5.22 -4.75 2.10
N TRP A 43 3.89 -4.61 2.11
CA TRP A 43 3.18 -4.00 1.00
C TRP A 43 3.59 -2.52 0.83
N PHE A 44 3.59 -1.73 1.90
CA PHE A 44 4.02 -0.33 1.89
C PHE A 44 5.45 -0.15 1.36
N LEU A 45 6.40 -0.96 1.82
CA LEU A 45 7.78 -0.91 1.33
C LEU A 45 7.86 -1.33 -0.14
N GLY A 46 7.10 -2.35 -0.55
CA GLY A 46 7.02 -2.79 -1.94
C GLY A 46 6.51 -1.69 -2.87
N GLU A 47 5.47 -0.95 -2.48
CA GLU A 47 4.94 0.19 -3.25
C GLU A 47 5.97 1.32 -3.35
N ILE A 48 6.68 1.65 -2.26
CA ILE A 48 7.74 2.67 -2.28
C ILE A 48 8.87 2.26 -3.23
N PHE A 49 9.38 1.03 -3.13
CA PHE A 49 10.48 0.57 -3.98
C PHE A 49 10.08 0.49 -5.45
N THR A 50 8.85 0.07 -5.73
CA THR A 50 8.34 -0.01 -7.10
C THR A 50 8.14 1.37 -7.70
N LEU A 51 7.56 2.31 -6.94
CA LEU A 51 7.41 3.70 -7.36
C LEU A 51 8.78 4.33 -7.64
N TRP A 52 9.76 4.13 -6.77
CA TRP A 52 11.13 4.61 -6.97
C TRP A 52 11.75 4.04 -8.25
N TYR A 53 11.63 2.72 -8.47
CA TYR A 53 12.11 2.06 -9.67
C TYR A 53 11.50 2.66 -10.95
N ILE A 54 10.18 2.85 -10.98
CA ILE A 54 9.47 3.42 -12.14
C ILE A 54 9.94 4.85 -12.41
N ILE A 55 10.08 5.69 -11.37
CA ILE A 55 10.56 7.07 -11.52
C ILE A 55 11.94 7.10 -12.17
N VAL A 56 12.87 6.25 -11.71
CA VAL A 56 14.23 6.20 -12.25
C VAL A 56 14.24 5.71 -13.70
N ASP A 57 13.44 4.70 -14.02
CA ASP A 57 13.34 4.15 -15.37
C ASP A 57 12.73 5.16 -16.36
N ASP A 58 11.64 5.83 -15.99
CA ASP A 58 10.97 6.84 -16.83
C ASP A 58 11.86 8.05 -17.11
N ILE A 59 12.63 8.52 -16.11
CA ILE A 59 13.61 9.61 -16.30
C ILE A 59 14.69 9.20 -17.31
N THR A 60 15.15 7.95 -17.23
CA THR A 60 16.20 7.40 -18.10
C THR A 60 15.71 7.22 -19.53
N ASN A 61 14.48 6.73 -19.69
CA ASN A 61 13.88 6.39 -20.99
C ASN A 61 13.09 7.54 -21.63
N GLN A 62 12.88 8.66 -20.92
CA GLN A 62 12.07 9.82 -21.35
C GLN A 62 10.62 9.45 -21.75
N ILE A 63 10.08 8.39 -21.15
CA ILE A 63 8.69 7.94 -21.31
C ILE A 63 8.01 8.11 -19.97
N TYR A 64 6.94 8.90 -19.90
CA TYR A 64 6.23 9.16 -18.64
C TYR A 64 4.96 8.33 -18.53
N HIS A 65 4.92 7.39 -17.58
CA HIS A 65 3.77 6.54 -17.30
C HIS A 65 2.83 7.17 -16.25
N ILE A 66 2.22 8.31 -16.58
CA ILE A 66 1.34 9.08 -15.67
C ILE A 66 0.26 8.24 -14.96
N PRO A 67 -0.49 7.34 -15.62
CA PRO A 67 -1.50 6.51 -14.96
C PRO A 67 -0.92 5.61 -13.87
N LEU A 68 0.32 5.17 -14.06
CA LEU A 68 1.02 4.29 -13.15
C LEU A 68 1.45 5.05 -11.89
N TYR A 69 1.95 6.27 -12.04
CA TYR A 69 2.26 7.15 -10.88
C TYR A 69 1.04 7.40 -10.01
N PHE A 70 -0.10 7.72 -10.63
CA PHE A 70 -1.34 7.96 -9.88
C PHE A 70 -1.74 6.72 -9.07
N ASN A 71 -1.63 5.52 -9.66
CA ASN A 71 -1.92 4.25 -8.99
C ASN A 71 -1.05 4.07 -7.73
N TYR A 72 0.27 4.11 -7.88
CA TYR A 72 1.20 3.89 -6.77
C TYR A 72 1.05 4.96 -5.68
N VAL A 73 0.88 6.23 -6.06
CA VAL A 73 0.68 7.33 -5.10
C VAL A 73 -0.64 7.19 -4.35
N PHE A 74 -1.72 6.84 -5.05
CA PHE A 74 -3.03 6.61 -4.43
C PHE A 74 -3.00 5.41 -3.48
N ASN A 75 -2.37 4.30 -3.88
CA ASN A 75 -2.19 3.14 -3.01
C ASN A 75 -1.34 3.45 -1.78
N LEU A 76 -0.25 4.22 -1.92
CA LEU A 76 0.56 4.66 -0.79
C LEU A 76 -0.26 5.47 0.22
N PHE A 77 -1.15 6.35 -0.24
CA PHE A 77 -2.04 7.10 0.64
C PHE A 77 -2.99 6.17 1.43
N LEU A 78 -3.61 5.20 0.75
CA LEU A 78 -4.50 4.23 1.39
C LEU A 78 -3.77 3.31 2.36
N LEU A 79 -2.57 2.86 2.00
CA LEU A 79 -1.69 2.08 2.87
C LEU A 79 -1.27 2.85 4.10
N PHE A 80 -0.90 4.12 3.94
CA PHE A 80 -0.58 4.97 5.08
C PHE A 80 -1.77 5.06 6.06
N TYR A 81 -2.99 5.22 5.54
CA TYR A 81 -4.19 5.16 6.34
C TYR A 81 -4.38 3.81 7.04
N LEU A 82 -4.15 2.68 6.36
CA LEU A 82 -4.26 1.34 6.95
C LEU A 82 -3.23 1.11 8.07
N ILE A 83 -1.98 1.56 7.87
CA ILE A 83 -0.94 1.55 8.89
C ILE A 83 -1.38 2.38 10.10
N TYR A 84 -1.84 3.61 9.87
CA TYR A 84 -2.35 4.48 10.92
C TYR A 84 -3.51 3.83 11.69
N ALA A 85 -4.50 3.29 10.98
CA ALA A 85 -5.63 2.59 11.56
C ALA A 85 -5.18 1.37 12.39
N LYS A 86 -4.16 0.63 11.92
CA LYS A 86 -3.59 -0.50 12.65
C LYS A 86 -2.95 -0.08 13.96
N TYR A 87 -2.35 1.09 14.07
CA TYR A 87 -1.83 1.58 15.36
C TYR A 87 -2.90 2.24 16.23
N ARG A 88 -3.95 2.82 15.62
CA ARG A 88 -5.01 3.53 16.35
C ARG A 88 -6.08 2.62 16.94
N TYR A 89 -6.54 1.64 16.18
CA TYR A 89 -7.68 0.79 16.52
C TYR A 89 -7.28 -0.58 17.07
N ASN A 90 -5.99 -0.92 17.07
CA ASN A 90 -5.56 -2.21 17.58
C ASN A 90 -5.61 -2.22 19.11
N SER A 91 -6.46 -3.11 19.63
CA SER A 91 -6.62 -3.39 21.05
C SER A 91 -5.46 -4.23 21.61
N THR A 92 -4.74 -4.94 20.74
CA THR A 92 -3.60 -5.79 21.08
C THR A 92 -2.28 -5.07 20.79
N LEU A 93 -1.31 -5.16 21.69
CA LEU A 93 0.01 -4.56 21.50
C LEU A 93 0.65 -5.06 20.20
N THR A 94 0.88 -4.14 19.24
CA THR A 94 1.57 -4.42 17.96
C THR A 94 2.97 -4.97 18.20
N SER A 95 3.55 -5.64 17.20
CA SER A 95 4.90 -6.22 17.28
C SER A 95 5.94 -5.14 17.62
N LEU A 96 5.84 -3.96 17.00
CA LEU A 96 6.69 -2.81 17.30
C LEU A 96 6.48 -2.27 18.72
N ALA A 97 5.25 -2.25 19.23
CA ALA A 97 4.96 -1.81 20.59
C ALA A 97 5.49 -2.83 21.64
N LYS A 98 5.39 -4.14 21.37
CA LYS A 98 6.03 -5.19 22.19
C LYS A 98 7.55 -5.06 22.16
N LEU A 99 8.15 -4.83 20.99
CA LEU A 99 9.58 -4.62 20.85
C LEU A 99 10.05 -3.39 21.63
N LYS A 100 9.36 -2.25 21.49
CA LYS A 100 9.64 -1.03 22.25
C LYS A 100 9.56 -1.28 23.76
N HIS A 101 8.51 -1.95 24.23
CA HIS A 101 8.37 -2.32 25.65
C HIS A 101 9.50 -3.26 26.12
N ARG A 102 10.03 -4.12 25.24
CA ARG A 102 11.14 -5.03 25.56
C ARG A 102 12.50 -4.33 25.57
N ILE A 103 12.69 -3.28 24.78
CA ILE A 103 13.94 -2.50 24.70
C ILE A 103 14.03 -1.48 25.84
N VAL A 104 12.91 -0.92 26.28
CA VAL A 104 12.85 0.12 27.33
C VAL A 104 12.85 -0.46 28.76
N LYS A 105 12.62 -1.76 28.92
CA LYS A 105 12.67 -2.47 30.20
C LYS A 105 14.04 -3.09 30.43
#